data_AF-A0A2E0TCD0-F1
#
_entry.id   AF-A0A2E0TCD0-F1
#
_cell.length_a   1.000
_cell.length_b   1.000
_cell.length_c   1.000
_cell.angle_alpha   90.00
_cell.angle_beta   90.00
_cell.angle_gamma   90.00
#
_symmetry.space_group_name_H-M   'P 1'
#
loop_
_entity.id
_entity.type
_entity.pdbx_description
1 polymer ?
#
loop_
_entity_poly.entity_id
_entity_poly.type
_entity_poly.pdbx_seq_one_letter_code
_entity_poly.pdbx_strand_id
1 'polypeptide(L)'
;MARARKLVVVSNRGPYRREGGRWIRSAGGLVAALHPMLVGRGGVWVSAKQAKDFDTVQGGPEVEYELASVRISPKLQRAFYLDISNAIIWPLLHSFPTTMAVADAPWDRYVKANELFADVTFEASKPRDLVWIHDYHLMLVPGMLRERRKRARIGWFCHVPWPPAQLFGILPWRADVLEGLLGADVLGFHTQQYVDHFLDCVDQYTDHHVDRSRGTVKLGRRIVRCLAAPIGIPVQQLQELAAHEDVVAELARIRKKVDGRRVILGVDRLDYTKGIPERMRAFDRFLSKNADAREEVVMVQIMVPSRTDVQAYKDLKDEIDRLVGDINGRHASTGRIPLQYFFRGFDQKALFAHYRAADVALVTPLRDGMNLVAHEYVASRIDLDGVLVLSEFAGAAGFMHEAVQVNPYDVDAIASAIGEALSMPKAEQKKRMKALRSEVLELDVHRWADDFLSALEHG
;
A
#
# COMPACT_ATOMS: atom_id res chain seq x y z
N MET A 1 35.76 -9.38 7.79
CA MET A 1 34.47 -9.34 7.07
C MET A 1 34.41 -8.05 6.26
N ALA A 2 34.06 -8.10 4.97
CA ALA A 2 33.89 -6.87 4.19
C ALA A 2 32.71 -6.07 4.77
N ARG A 3 32.90 -4.77 5.01
CA ARG A 3 31.84 -3.89 5.51
C ARG A 3 30.66 -3.91 4.53
N ALA A 4 29.45 -4.15 5.03
CA ALA A 4 28.23 -4.11 4.23
C ALA A 4 28.12 -2.78 3.46
N ARG A 5 27.63 -2.82 2.23
CA ARG A 5 27.42 -1.60 1.42
C ARG A 5 26.35 -0.75 2.09
N LYS A 6 26.55 0.57 2.14
CA LYS A 6 25.53 1.51 2.64
C LYS A 6 24.28 1.44 1.74
N LEU A 7 23.12 1.63 2.36
CA LEU A 7 21.84 1.67 1.68
C LEU A 7 21.39 3.13 1.47
N VAL A 8 20.95 3.46 0.26
CA VAL A 8 20.38 4.76 -0.12
C VAL A 8 18.93 4.50 -0.49
N VAL A 9 18.01 4.77 0.44
CA VAL A 9 16.57 4.63 0.20
C VAL A 9 16.05 5.91 -0.44
N VAL A 10 15.30 5.80 -1.54
CA VAL A 10 14.70 6.94 -2.23
C VAL A 10 13.21 6.74 -2.35
N SER A 11 12.41 7.61 -1.72
CA SER A 11 10.95 7.53 -1.78
C SER A 11 10.34 8.93 -1.76
N ASN A 12 9.15 9.07 -2.35
CA ASN A 12 8.45 10.37 -2.34
C ASN A 12 8.24 10.92 -0.92
N ARG A 13 7.87 10.06 0.03
CA ARG A 13 7.68 10.42 1.45
C ARG A 13 8.80 9.86 2.32
N GLY A 14 9.26 10.65 3.28
CA GLY A 14 10.28 10.26 4.25
C GLY A 14 9.74 9.46 5.44
N PRO A 15 10.66 8.93 6.28
CA PRO A 15 10.32 8.08 7.42
C PRO A 15 9.76 8.87 8.61
N TYR A 16 9.80 10.21 8.57
CA TYR A 16 9.25 11.09 9.59
C TYR A 16 8.43 12.20 8.94
N ARG A 17 7.40 12.64 9.65
CA ARG A 17 6.58 13.81 9.32
C ARG A 17 6.51 14.74 10.51
N ARG A 18 6.19 16.01 10.26
CA ARG A 18 6.00 17.01 11.32
C ARG A 18 4.52 17.13 11.66
N GLU A 19 4.19 17.02 12.95
CA GLU A 19 2.83 17.14 13.47
C GLU A 19 2.89 17.88 14.82
N GLY A 20 2.16 19.00 14.95
CA GLY A 20 2.19 19.83 16.16
C GLY A 20 3.59 20.35 16.55
N GLY A 21 4.49 20.57 15.57
CA GLY A 21 5.86 20.99 15.81
C GLY A 21 6.85 19.88 16.21
N ARG A 22 6.39 18.63 16.36
CA ARG A 22 7.21 17.47 16.69
C ARG A 22 7.44 16.59 15.47
N TRP A 23 8.57 15.87 15.47
CA TRP A 23 8.83 14.80 14.50
C TRP A 23 8.12 13.52 14.96
N ILE A 24 7.25 12.99 14.11
CA ILE A 24 6.56 11.73 14.32
C ILE A 24 6.98 10.78 13.21
N ARG A 25 7.34 9.54 13.56
CA ARG A 25 7.62 8.51 12.57
C ARG A 25 6.37 8.32 11.69
N SER A 26 6.56 8.35 10.39
CA SER A 26 5.52 8.02 9.42
C SER A 26 5.08 6.58 9.62
N ALA A 27 3.78 6.36 9.82
CA ALA A 27 3.19 5.03 9.77
C ALA A 27 3.17 4.52 8.32
N GLY A 28 3.56 3.26 8.11
CA GLY A 28 3.50 2.58 6.82
C GLY A 28 4.50 1.44 6.68
N GLY A 29 4.13 0.41 5.90
CA GLY A 29 4.95 -0.80 5.71
C GLY A 29 6.36 -0.52 5.19
N LEU A 30 6.54 0.45 4.30
CA LEU A 30 7.86 0.83 3.77
C LEU A 30 8.81 1.35 4.88
N VAL A 31 8.31 2.17 5.79
CA VAL A 31 9.12 2.72 6.89
C VAL A 31 9.46 1.63 7.91
N ALA A 32 8.48 0.77 8.23
CA ALA A 32 8.70 -0.37 9.12
C ALA A 32 9.75 -1.35 8.56
N ALA A 33 9.76 -1.56 7.24
CA ALA A 33 10.73 -2.42 6.55
C ALA A 33 12.15 -1.85 6.57
N LEU A 34 12.28 -0.60 6.13
CA LEU A 34 13.58 -0.04 5.72
C LEU A 34 14.30 0.67 6.86
N HIS A 35 13.58 1.11 7.90
CA HIS A 35 14.22 1.77 9.03
C HIS A 35 15.24 0.84 9.73
N PRO A 36 14.91 -0.40 10.13
CA PRO A 36 15.89 -1.29 10.75
C PRO A 36 17.09 -1.61 9.84
N MET A 37 16.85 -1.70 8.52
CA MET A 37 17.91 -1.93 7.54
C MET A 37 18.90 -0.76 7.47
N LEU A 38 18.40 0.48 7.47
CA LEU A 38 19.23 1.68 7.49
C LEU A 38 19.98 1.84 8.81
N VAL A 39 19.36 1.49 9.95
CA VAL A 39 20.04 1.46 11.26
C VAL A 39 21.19 0.44 11.25
N GLY A 40 20.95 -0.79 10.79
CA GLY A 40 21.96 -1.85 10.82
C GLY A 40 23.10 -1.67 9.81
N ARG A 41 22.82 -1.16 8.60
CA ARG A 41 23.82 -0.99 7.53
C ARG A 41 24.45 0.40 7.50
N GLY A 42 23.79 1.38 8.12
CA GLY A 42 24.02 2.80 7.83
C GLY A 42 23.56 3.17 6.42
N GLY A 43 23.44 4.48 6.16
CA GLY A 43 22.96 4.93 4.86
C GLY A 43 22.29 6.27 4.90
N VAL A 44 21.47 6.52 3.89
CA VAL A 44 20.70 7.76 3.75
C VAL A 44 19.28 7.46 3.28
N TRP A 45 18.31 8.21 3.80
CA TRP A 45 16.95 8.26 3.26
C TRP A 45 16.74 9.58 2.53
N VAL A 46 16.56 9.50 1.20
CA VAL A 46 16.24 10.62 0.31
C VAL A 46 14.73 10.73 0.15
N SER A 47 14.14 11.88 0.48
CA SER A 47 12.69 12.09 0.32
C SER A 47 12.29 13.55 0.09
N ALA A 48 11.08 13.79 -0.43
CA ALA A 48 10.58 15.15 -0.61
C ALA A 48 10.35 15.83 0.74
N LYS A 49 10.86 17.06 0.86
CA LYS A 49 10.53 17.97 1.97
C LYS A 49 9.31 18.78 1.59
N GLN A 50 8.32 18.89 2.48
CA GLN A 50 7.16 19.73 2.21
C GLN A 50 7.56 21.21 2.24
N ALA A 51 7.01 22.02 1.34
CA ALA A 51 7.38 23.42 1.19
C ALA A 51 7.20 24.25 2.48
N LYS A 52 6.15 23.95 3.27
CA LYS A 52 5.91 24.61 4.58
C LYS A 52 7.05 24.39 5.59
N ASP A 53 7.86 23.35 5.37
CA ASP A 53 8.97 22.98 6.24
C ASP A 53 10.31 23.57 5.77
N PHE A 54 10.35 24.29 4.62
CA PHE A 54 11.61 24.76 4.01
C PHE A 54 12.40 25.69 4.93
N ASP A 55 11.74 26.69 5.48
CA ASP A 55 12.37 27.81 6.21
C ASP A 55 12.02 27.81 7.72
N THR A 56 11.04 27.03 8.14
CA THR A 56 10.51 27.02 9.51
C THR A 56 11.11 25.93 10.40
N VAL A 57 11.92 25.03 9.82
CA VAL A 57 12.41 23.83 10.50
C VAL A 57 13.93 23.86 10.62
N GLN A 58 14.40 24.19 11.82
CA GLN A 58 15.78 23.93 12.25
C GLN A 58 15.82 22.58 13.00
N GLY A 59 16.82 21.73 12.68
CA GLY A 59 16.97 20.39 13.24
C GLY A 59 16.12 19.29 12.56
N GLY A 60 16.69 18.08 12.44
CA GLY A 60 16.00 16.86 11.97
C GLY A 60 15.62 15.93 13.12
N PRO A 61 14.86 14.85 12.88
CA PRO A 61 14.70 13.80 13.88
C PRO A 61 16.08 13.18 14.18
N GLU A 62 16.34 12.85 15.44
CA GLU A 62 17.52 12.06 15.81
C GLU A 62 17.35 10.65 15.28
N VAL A 63 18.18 10.29 14.30
CA VAL A 63 18.21 8.96 13.68
C VAL A 63 19.65 8.50 13.49
N GLU A 64 19.84 7.18 13.46
CA GLU A 64 21.16 6.55 13.33
C GLU A 64 21.68 6.50 11.87
N TYR A 65 20.99 7.17 10.94
CA TYR A 65 21.33 7.27 9.53
C TYR A 65 21.07 8.67 8.98
N GLU A 66 21.55 8.98 7.78
CA GLU A 66 21.45 10.31 7.20
C GLU A 66 20.05 10.54 6.58
N LEU A 67 19.55 11.78 6.64
CA LEU A 67 18.33 12.17 5.93
C LEU A 67 18.68 13.23 4.89
N ALA A 68 18.34 12.97 3.64
CA ALA A 68 18.49 13.92 2.54
C ALA A 68 17.13 14.39 2.06
N SER A 69 16.97 15.70 1.92
CA SER A 69 15.70 16.34 1.60
C SER A 69 15.69 16.90 0.19
N VAL A 70 14.76 16.44 -0.64
CA VAL A 70 14.48 17.01 -1.95
C VAL A 70 13.55 18.20 -1.78
N ARG A 71 14.04 19.40 -2.09
CA ARG A 71 13.24 20.64 -2.01
C ARG A 71 12.38 20.77 -3.26
N ILE A 72 11.08 20.53 -3.12
CA ILE A 72 10.08 20.66 -4.18
C ILE A 72 9.12 21.82 -3.88
N SER A 73 9.05 22.82 -4.77
CA SER A 73 8.14 23.95 -4.59
C SER A 73 6.67 23.51 -4.54
N PRO A 74 5.76 24.25 -3.88
CA PRO A 74 4.34 23.87 -3.81
C PRO A 74 3.71 23.61 -5.18
N LYS A 75 4.02 24.46 -6.16
CA LYS A 75 3.53 24.33 -7.54
C LYS A 75 4.04 23.06 -8.21
N LEU A 76 5.34 22.77 -8.07
CA LEU A 76 5.93 21.55 -8.62
C LEU A 76 5.37 20.31 -7.91
N GLN A 77 5.24 20.34 -6.58
CA GLN A 77 4.69 19.24 -5.78
C GLN A 77 3.26 18.92 -6.23
N ARG A 78 2.41 19.93 -6.43
CA ARG A 78 1.05 19.73 -6.93
C ARG A 78 1.04 19.06 -8.30
N ALA A 79 1.77 19.60 -9.27
CA ALA A 79 1.81 19.06 -10.63
C ALA A 79 2.38 17.63 -10.69
N PHE A 80 3.50 17.40 -10.03
CA PHE A 80 4.14 16.09 -9.96
C PHE A 80 3.27 15.04 -9.25
N TYR A 81 2.80 15.38 -8.04
CA TYR A 81 2.17 14.41 -7.14
C TYR A 81 0.67 14.29 -7.39
N LEU A 82 -0.08 15.38 -7.46
CA LEU A 82 -1.52 15.31 -7.65
C LEU A 82 -1.87 15.08 -9.13
N ASP A 83 -1.32 15.91 -10.02
CA ASP A 83 -1.80 15.97 -11.41
C ASP A 83 -1.23 14.82 -12.27
N ILE A 84 0.03 14.42 -12.10
CA ILE A 84 0.60 13.27 -12.84
C ILE A 84 0.52 11.97 -12.03
N SER A 85 1.16 11.92 -10.86
CA SER A 85 1.30 10.66 -10.12
C SER A 85 -0.06 10.08 -9.70
N ASN A 86 -0.99 10.91 -9.21
CA ASN A 86 -2.23 10.44 -8.61
C ASN A 86 -3.48 10.57 -9.49
N ALA A 87 -3.46 11.45 -10.50
CA ALA A 87 -4.58 11.59 -11.44
C ALA A 87 -4.36 10.88 -12.79
N ILE A 88 -3.15 10.36 -13.07
CA ILE A 88 -2.85 9.63 -14.31
C ILE A 88 -2.22 8.27 -14.00
N ILE A 89 -1.07 8.25 -13.33
CA ILE A 89 -0.30 7.01 -13.12
C ILE A 89 -1.03 6.07 -12.14
N TRP A 90 -1.51 6.58 -11.01
CA TRP A 90 -2.28 5.79 -10.05
C TRP A 90 -3.51 5.11 -10.68
N PRO A 91 -4.45 5.83 -11.33
CA PRO A 91 -5.60 5.18 -11.97
C PRO A 91 -5.18 4.17 -13.03
N LEU A 92 -4.18 4.50 -13.87
CA LEU A 92 -3.65 3.58 -14.87
C LEU A 92 -3.15 2.27 -14.25
N LEU A 93 -2.25 2.37 -13.27
CA LEU A 93 -1.63 1.19 -12.66
C LEU A 93 -2.66 0.32 -11.91
N HIS A 94 -3.76 0.92 -11.43
CA HIS A 94 -4.85 0.21 -10.78
C HIS A 94 -5.97 -0.22 -11.74
N SER A 95 -5.82 -0.05 -13.05
CA SER A 95 -6.84 -0.43 -14.05
C SER A 95 -8.15 0.38 -14.02
N PHE A 96 -8.04 1.69 -13.75
CA PHE A 96 -9.12 2.68 -13.79
C PHE A 96 -8.88 3.75 -14.87
N PRO A 97 -8.80 3.38 -16.17
CA PRO A 97 -8.46 4.34 -17.23
C PRO A 97 -9.48 5.47 -17.38
N THR A 98 -10.75 5.23 -17.02
CA THR A 98 -11.81 6.24 -17.04
C THR A 98 -11.64 7.35 -16.00
N THR A 99 -10.80 7.13 -14.99
CA THR A 99 -10.44 8.12 -13.96
C THR A 99 -9.18 8.90 -14.32
N MET A 100 -8.50 8.57 -15.43
CA MET A 100 -7.27 9.26 -15.84
C MET A 100 -7.56 10.66 -16.40
N ALA A 101 -6.82 11.65 -15.93
CA ALA A 101 -6.87 13.03 -16.45
C ALA A 101 -5.66 13.32 -17.35
N VAL A 102 -5.66 12.81 -18.59
CA VAL A 102 -4.50 12.88 -19.51
C VAL A 102 -4.39 14.21 -20.27
N ALA A 103 -5.51 14.87 -20.55
CA ALA A 103 -5.51 16.13 -21.29
C ALA A 103 -4.77 17.23 -20.52
N ASP A 104 -3.91 17.97 -21.23
CA ASP A 104 -3.07 19.07 -20.68
C ASP A 104 -2.17 18.69 -19.50
N ALA A 105 -1.88 17.39 -19.36
CA ALA A 105 -1.10 16.87 -18.25
C ALA A 105 0.36 17.40 -18.28
N PRO A 106 0.84 18.00 -17.18
CA PRO A 106 2.16 18.65 -17.11
C PRO A 106 3.29 17.64 -16.88
N TRP A 107 3.56 16.76 -17.85
CA TRP A 107 4.59 15.71 -17.76
C TRP A 107 5.98 16.24 -17.46
N ASP A 108 6.33 17.41 -18.01
CA ASP A 108 7.58 18.12 -17.72
C ASP A 108 7.79 18.33 -16.22
N ARG A 109 6.71 18.47 -15.44
CA ARG A 109 6.77 18.60 -13.98
C ARG A 109 7.06 17.28 -13.28
N TYR A 110 6.59 16.17 -13.82
CA TYR A 110 6.95 14.84 -13.32
C TYR A 110 8.43 14.53 -13.59
N VAL A 111 8.89 14.82 -14.81
CA VAL A 111 10.31 14.74 -15.18
C VAL A 111 11.15 15.64 -14.26
N LYS A 112 10.76 16.92 -14.09
CA LYS A 112 11.51 17.87 -13.27
C LYS A 112 11.61 17.45 -11.80
N ALA A 113 10.54 16.87 -11.24
CA ALA A 113 10.60 16.33 -9.89
C ALA A 113 11.56 15.14 -9.80
N ASN A 114 11.51 14.21 -10.77
CA ASN A 114 12.42 13.06 -10.83
C ASN A 114 13.90 13.50 -10.99
N GLU A 115 14.19 14.55 -11.76
CA GLU A 115 15.52 15.15 -11.85
C GLU A 115 16.03 15.59 -10.48
N LEU A 116 15.21 16.32 -9.71
CA LEU A 116 15.59 16.78 -8.36
C LEU A 116 15.86 15.59 -7.41
N PHE A 117 15.06 14.52 -7.51
CA PHE A 117 15.32 13.30 -6.75
C PHE A 117 16.63 12.64 -7.18
N ALA A 118 16.92 12.56 -8.48
CA ALA A 118 18.17 12.02 -9.00
C ALA A 118 19.38 12.86 -8.58
N ASP A 119 19.26 14.18 -8.57
CA ASP A 119 20.30 15.12 -8.11
C ASP A 119 20.68 14.88 -6.65
N VAL A 120 19.69 14.96 -5.76
CA VAL A 120 19.92 14.75 -4.33
C VAL A 120 20.41 13.33 -4.05
N THR A 121 19.88 12.32 -4.75
CA THR A 121 20.33 10.94 -4.60
C THR A 121 21.78 10.76 -5.06
N PHE A 122 22.18 11.39 -6.16
CA PHE A 122 23.55 11.33 -6.64
C PHE A 122 24.53 11.97 -5.66
N GLU A 123 24.17 13.13 -5.08
CA GLU A 123 24.97 13.84 -4.07
C GLU A 123 25.07 13.06 -2.76
N ALA A 124 23.97 12.44 -2.32
CA ALA A 124 23.89 11.70 -1.07
C ALA A 124 24.47 10.27 -1.14
N SER A 125 24.83 9.77 -2.33
CA SER A 125 25.30 8.39 -2.52
C SER A 125 26.72 8.32 -3.08
N LYS A 126 27.45 7.26 -2.72
CA LYS A 126 28.79 6.94 -3.22
C LYS A 126 28.75 5.81 -4.25
N PRO A 127 29.81 5.63 -5.07
CA PRO A 127 29.83 4.61 -6.13
C PRO A 127 29.58 3.16 -5.70
N ARG A 128 29.83 2.81 -4.43
CA ARG A 128 29.66 1.45 -3.90
C ARG A 128 28.34 1.26 -3.15
N ASP A 129 27.53 2.30 -3.00
CA ASP A 129 26.29 2.25 -2.25
C ASP A 129 25.20 1.55 -3.06
N LEU A 130 24.24 0.96 -2.37
CA LEU A 130 23.05 0.36 -2.98
C LEU A 130 21.95 1.43 -3.00
N VAL A 131 21.51 1.82 -4.18
CA VAL A 131 20.40 2.77 -4.33
C VAL A 131 19.12 1.98 -4.52
N TRP A 132 18.16 2.13 -3.60
CA TRP A 132 16.87 1.47 -3.67
C TRP A 132 15.74 2.50 -3.74
N ILE A 133 15.15 2.60 -4.92
CA ILE A 133 14.11 3.58 -5.27
C ILE A 133 12.75 2.93 -5.12
N HIS A 134 11.78 3.66 -4.59
CA HIS A 134 10.46 3.11 -4.32
C HIS A 134 9.37 3.90 -5.04
N ASP A 135 8.53 3.10 -5.70
CA ASP A 135 7.17 3.41 -6.14
C ASP A 135 7.05 4.26 -7.41
N TYR A 136 5.82 4.30 -7.94
CA TYR A 136 5.44 4.92 -9.22
C TYR A 136 5.68 6.44 -9.31
N HIS A 137 6.03 7.08 -8.20
CA HIS A 137 6.40 8.49 -8.19
C HIS A 137 7.79 8.73 -8.82
N LEU A 138 8.67 7.72 -8.78
CA LEU A 138 10.10 7.88 -9.04
C LEU A 138 10.57 6.96 -10.18
N MET A 139 9.74 6.75 -11.20
CA MET A 139 10.01 5.78 -12.27
C MET A 139 11.15 6.21 -13.20
N LEU A 140 11.52 7.50 -13.26
CA LEU A 140 12.59 8.00 -14.13
C LEU A 140 13.94 8.09 -13.42
N VAL A 141 13.93 8.12 -12.08
CA VAL A 141 15.15 8.22 -11.26
C VAL A 141 16.19 7.13 -11.58
N PRO A 142 15.84 5.85 -11.82
CA PRO A 142 16.85 4.83 -12.11
C PRO A 142 17.67 5.15 -13.38
N GLY A 143 17.00 5.55 -14.47
CA GLY A 143 17.62 5.99 -15.72
C GLY A 143 18.52 7.21 -15.54
N MET A 144 17.99 8.26 -14.90
CA MET A 144 18.72 9.51 -14.63
C MET A 144 19.99 9.28 -13.80
N LEU A 145 19.93 8.39 -12.79
CA LEU A 145 21.10 8.04 -11.99
C LEU A 145 22.12 7.20 -12.78
N ARG A 146 21.65 6.25 -13.59
CA ARG A 146 22.51 5.40 -14.43
C ARG A 146 23.32 6.22 -15.41
N GLU A 147 22.73 7.27 -15.99
CA GLU A 147 23.43 8.18 -16.91
C GLU A 147 24.64 8.84 -16.26
N ARG A 148 24.48 9.29 -15.01
CA ARG A 148 25.53 9.96 -14.24
C ARG A 148 26.52 8.99 -13.60
N ARG A 149 26.07 7.78 -13.27
CA ARG A 149 26.88 6.76 -12.59
C ARG A 149 26.65 5.39 -13.23
N LYS A 150 27.36 5.14 -14.32
CA LYS A 150 27.22 3.92 -15.16
C LYS A 150 27.38 2.60 -14.39
N ARG A 151 28.13 2.59 -13.28
CA ARG A 151 28.39 1.41 -12.42
C ARG A 151 27.62 1.40 -11.09
N ALA A 152 26.61 2.26 -10.92
CA ALA A 152 25.76 2.24 -9.73
C ALA A 152 25.06 0.89 -9.55
N ARG A 153 24.71 0.53 -8.33
CA ARG A 153 23.80 -0.58 -8.03
C ARG A 153 22.43 0.02 -7.73
N ILE A 154 21.49 -0.13 -8.66
CA ILE A 154 20.19 0.54 -8.59
C ILE A 154 19.08 -0.50 -8.56
N GLY A 155 18.28 -0.51 -7.50
CA GLY A 155 17.03 -1.25 -7.41
C GLY A 155 15.84 -0.30 -7.51
N TRP A 156 14.75 -0.76 -8.10
CA TRP A 156 13.45 -0.07 -8.01
C TRP A 156 12.35 -1.07 -7.63
N PHE A 157 11.41 -0.67 -6.79
CA PHE A 157 10.31 -1.54 -6.34
C PHE A 157 8.94 -0.87 -6.49
N CYS A 158 7.99 -1.55 -7.15
CA CYS A 158 6.60 -1.15 -7.33
C CYS A 158 5.71 -1.59 -6.16
N HIS A 159 5.10 -0.65 -5.43
CA HIS A 159 4.21 -0.96 -4.29
C HIS A 159 2.73 -1.05 -4.68
N VAL A 160 2.41 -0.75 -5.93
CA VAL A 160 1.07 -0.79 -6.51
C VAL A 160 1.01 -1.91 -7.56
N PRO A 161 -0.18 -2.28 -8.06
CA PRO A 161 -0.28 -3.24 -9.16
C PRO A 161 0.48 -2.75 -10.40
N TRP A 162 0.89 -3.68 -11.26
CA TRP A 162 1.33 -3.36 -12.61
C TRP A 162 0.27 -3.82 -13.64
N PRO A 163 -0.21 -2.94 -14.53
CA PRO A 163 -1.31 -3.25 -15.44
C PRO A 163 -0.82 -4.07 -16.66
N PRO A 164 -1.71 -4.83 -17.32
CA PRO A 164 -1.40 -5.46 -18.61
C PRO A 164 -0.94 -4.44 -19.66
N ALA A 165 -0.16 -4.89 -20.63
CA ALA A 165 0.47 -4.03 -21.64
C ALA A 165 -0.55 -3.17 -22.41
N GLN A 166 -1.68 -3.73 -22.83
CA GLN A 166 -2.70 -2.99 -23.58
C GLN A 166 -3.25 -1.79 -22.80
N LEU A 167 -3.41 -1.95 -21.48
CA LEU A 167 -3.85 -0.87 -20.61
C LEU A 167 -2.72 0.14 -20.39
N PHE A 168 -1.50 -0.33 -20.14
CA PHE A 168 -0.31 0.53 -20.01
C PHE A 168 -0.09 1.41 -21.25
N GLY A 169 -0.44 0.90 -22.44
CA GLY A 169 -0.40 1.60 -23.72
C GLY A 169 -1.19 2.91 -23.77
N ILE A 170 -2.16 3.12 -22.89
CA ILE A 170 -2.90 4.38 -22.75
C ILE A 170 -1.98 5.54 -22.35
N LEU A 171 -0.88 5.26 -21.63
CA LEU A 171 0.05 6.29 -21.17
C LEU A 171 0.81 6.90 -22.37
N PRO A 172 0.73 8.23 -22.59
CA PRO A 172 1.47 8.88 -23.66
C PRO A 172 2.99 8.71 -23.51
N TRP A 173 3.50 8.77 -22.27
CA TRP A 173 4.92 8.69 -21.92
C TRP A 173 5.38 7.29 -21.52
N ARG A 174 4.68 6.25 -22.01
CA ARG A 174 4.99 4.84 -21.70
C ARG A 174 6.46 4.47 -21.98
N ALA A 175 7.03 4.92 -23.10
CA ALA A 175 8.42 4.66 -23.45
C ALA A 175 9.38 5.30 -22.44
N ASP A 176 9.19 6.60 -22.12
CA ASP A 176 9.99 7.32 -21.12
C ASP A 176 9.98 6.61 -19.76
N VAL A 177 8.81 6.13 -19.32
CA VAL A 177 8.67 5.39 -18.06
C VAL A 177 9.42 4.07 -18.10
N LEU A 178 9.28 3.28 -19.16
CA LEU A 178 9.96 1.99 -19.28
C LEU A 178 11.48 2.18 -19.36
N GLU A 179 11.98 3.11 -20.17
CA GLU A 179 13.41 3.44 -20.24
C GLU A 179 13.96 3.94 -18.90
N GLY A 180 13.18 4.80 -18.21
CA GLY A 180 13.49 5.27 -16.87
C GLY A 180 13.69 4.12 -15.88
N LEU A 181 12.78 3.15 -15.87
CA LEU A 181 12.85 1.97 -15.00
C LEU A 181 14.00 1.04 -15.38
N LEU A 182 14.21 0.81 -16.68
CA LEU A 182 15.29 -0.04 -17.18
C LEU A 182 16.70 0.50 -16.88
N GLY A 183 16.83 1.72 -16.34
CA GLY A 183 18.07 2.21 -15.72
C GLY A 183 18.50 1.44 -14.46
N ALA A 184 17.57 0.75 -13.80
CA ALA A 184 17.83 -0.13 -12.66
C ALA A 184 18.67 -1.37 -13.07
N ASP A 185 19.16 -2.11 -12.08
CA ASP A 185 19.72 -3.45 -12.22
C ASP A 185 18.71 -4.50 -11.76
N VAL A 186 17.91 -4.18 -10.73
CA VAL A 186 16.83 -5.03 -10.22
C VAL A 186 15.52 -4.26 -10.15
N LEU A 187 14.46 -4.83 -10.72
CA LEU A 187 13.09 -4.34 -10.64
C LEU A 187 12.24 -5.32 -9.83
N GLY A 188 11.56 -4.82 -8.79
CA GLY A 188 10.73 -5.62 -7.89
C GLY A 188 9.26 -5.29 -8.00
N PHE A 189 8.43 -6.33 -7.95
CA PHE A 189 6.98 -6.26 -7.95
C PHE A 189 6.43 -7.20 -6.88
N HIS A 190 5.17 -7.03 -6.47
CA HIS A 190 4.57 -7.89 -5.45
C HIS A 190 4.30 -9.32 -5.89
N THR A 191 3.91 -9.54 -7.15
CA THR A 191 3.45 -10.84 -7.66
C THR A 191 4.13 -11.16 -8.98
N GLN A 192 4.18 -12.46 -9.32
CA GLN A 192 4.72 -12.89 -10.61
C GLN A 192 3.90 -12.33 -11.78
N GLN A 193 2.57 -12.24 -11.63
CA GLN A 193 1.72 -11.62 -12.64
C GLN A 193 2.14 -10.17 -12.96
N TYR A 194 2.53 -9.38 -11.96
CA TYR A 194 2.98 -8.01 -12.19
C TYR A 194 4.36 -7.95 -12.88
N VAL A 195 5.23 -8.93 -12.60
CA VAL A 195 6.50 -9.10 -13.35
C VAL A 195 6.18 -9.40 -14.81
N ASP A 196 5.31 -10.36 -15.08
CA ASP A 196 4.97 -10.78 -16.44
C ASP A 196 4.35 -9.62 -17.23
N HIS A 197 3.41 -8.88 -16.63
CA HIS A 197 2.83 -7.68 -17.23
C HIS A 197 3.89 -6.61 -17.54
N PHE A 198 4.86 -6.39 -16.66
CA PHE A 198 5.96 -5.44 -16.92
C PHE A 198 6.81 -5.88 -18.11
N LEU A 199 7.17 -7.16 -18.16
CA LEU A 199 7.95 -7.72 -19.27
C LEU A 199 7.19 -7.62 -20.59
N ASP A 200 5.86 -7.83 -20.60
CA ASP A 200 5.04 -7.63 -21.78
C ASP A 200 4.97 -6.15 -22.20
N CYS A 201 4.95 -5.21 -21.24
CA CYS A 201 5.03 -3.78 -21.56
C CYS A 201 6.38 -3.43 -22.23
N VAL A 202 7.48 -3.98 -21.73
CA VAL A 202 8.82 -3.77 -22.31
C VAL A 202 8.89 -4.35 -23.72
N ASP A 203 8.46 -5.59 -23.90
CA ASP A 203 8.48 -6.29 -25.19
C ASP A 203 7.61 -5.58 -26.24
N GLN A 204 6.50 -4.96 -25.83
CA GLN A 204 5.57 -4.29 -26.73
C GLN A 204 5.95 -2.83 -27.06
N TYR A 205 6.58 -2.11 -26.12
CA TYR A 205 6.76 -0.65 -26.23
C TYR A 205 8.22 -0.19 -26.23
N THR A 206 9.18 -1.10 -26.24
CA THR A 206 10.61 -0.79 -26.38
C THR A 206 11.27 -1.74 -27.37
N ASP A 207 12.49 -1.43 -27.79
CA ASP A 207 13.28 -2.30 -28.68
C ASP A 207 14.17 -3.31 -27.91
N HIS A 208 13.99 -3.41 -26.59
CA HIS A 208 14.84 -4.27 -25.75
C HIS A 208 14.38 -5.73 -25.78
N HIS A 209 15.35 -6.65 -25.79
CA HIS A 209 15.05 -8.07 -25.80
C HIS A 209 14.66 -8.59 -24.41
N VAL A 210 13.48 -9.19 -24.31
CA VAL A 210 12.94 -9.79 -23.08
C VAL A 210 13.17 -11.30 -23.09
N ASP A 211 13.87 -11.80 -22.07
CA ASP A 211 13.94 -13.23 -21.75
C ASP A 211 12.96 -13.54 -20.62
N ARG A 212 11.76 -13.98 -21.00
CA ARG A 212 10.66 -14.31 -20.08
C ARG A 212 11.01 -15.47 -19.16
N SER A 213 11.77 -16.46 -19.65
CA SER A 213 12.13 -17.65 -18.86
C SER A 213 13.00 -17.31 -17.65
N ARG A 214 13.78 -16.23 -17.76
CA ARG A 214 14.67 -15.74 -16.71
C ARG A 214 14.13 -14.51 -15.98
N GLY A 215 13.02 -13.94 -16.45
CA GLY A 215 12.48 -12.68 -15.96
C GLY A 215 13.46 -11.51 -16.17
N THR A 216 14.13 -11.44 -17.33
CA THR A 216 15.18 -10.45 -17.57
C THR A 216 14.99 -9.65 -18.85
N VAL A 217 15.51 -8.42 -18.87
CA VAL A 217 15.58 -7.56 -20.06
C VAL A 217 17.04 -7.28 -20.39
N LYS A 218 17.44 -7.48 -21.65
CA LYS A 218 18.81 -7.25 -22.12
C LYS A 218 18.96 -5.85 -22.73
N LEU A 219 19.83 -5.03 -22.13
CA LEU A 219 20.19 -3.69 -22.60
C LEU A 219 21.67 -3.63 -22.96
N GLY A 220 21.99 -3.98 -24.21
CA GLY A 220 23.37 -4.10 -24.68
C GLY A 220 24.15 -5.14 -23.87
N ARG A 221 25.06 -4.67 -23.00
CA ARG A 221 25.86 -5.52 -22.09
C ARG A 221 25.24 -5.68 -20.69
N ARG A 222 24.20 -4.92 -20.35
CA ARG A 222 23.51 -5.04 -19.06
C ARG A 222 22.33 -5.98 -19.16
N ILE A 223 22.02 -6.60 -18.04
CA ILE A 223 20.82 -7.40 -17.85
C ILE A 223 20.08 -6.78 -16.67
N VAL A 224 18.81 -6.45 -16.87
CA VAL A 224 17.91 -5.99 -15.82
C VAL A 224 17.09 -7.19 -15.37
N ARG A 225 17.15 -7.50 -14.07
CA ARG A 225 16.39 -8.61 -13.50
C ARG A 225 15.07 -8.09 -12.92
N CYS A 226 13.96 -8.68 -13.33
CA CYS A 226 12.65 -8.46 -12.74
C CYS A 226 12.33 -9.62 -11.79
N LEU A 227 11.82 -9.33 -10.59
CA LEU A 227 11.47 -10.35 -9.63
C LEU A 227 10.18 -10.02 -8.87
N ALA A 228 9.47 -11.07 -8.49
CA ALA A 228 8.36 -11.00 -7.56
C ALA A 228 8.91 -11.13 -6.13
N ALA A 229 8.64 -10.11 -5.31
CA ALA A 229 8.95 -10.08 -3.89
C ALA A 229 7.75 -9.46 -3.16
N PRO A 230 6.82 -10.28 -2.64
CA PRO A 230 5.67 -9.78 -1.90
C PRO A 230 6.14 -9.08 -0.62
N ILE A 231 5.68 -7.84 -0.40
CA ILE A 231 5.91 -7.15 0.88
C ILE A 231 4.90 -7.68 1.88
N GLY A 232 5.29 -7.84 3.14
CA GLY A 232 4.32 -8.00 4.23
C GLY A 232 4.56 -7.03 5.37
N ILE A 233 4.53 -7.52 6.59
CA ILE A 233 4.49 -6.71 7.82
C ILE A 233 5.53 -7.18 8.83
N PRO A 234 5.92 -6.36 9.82
CA PRO A 234 6.78 -6.82 10.91
C PRO A 234 5.97 -7.68 11.89
N VAL A 235 5.84 -8.97 11.60
CA VAL A 235 4.79 -9.83 12.18
C VAL A 235 4.92 -9.92 13.69
N GLN A 236 6.13 -10.15 14.20
CA GLN A 236 6.39 -10.30 15.63
C GLN A 236 6.01 -9.03 16.41
N GLN A 237 6.45 -7.86 15.94
CA GLN A 237 6.18 -6.58 16.59
C GLN A 237 4.68 -6.28 16.67
N LEU A 238 3.93 -6.65 15.62
CA LEU A 238 2.49 -6.44 15.56
C LEU A 238 1.71 -7.46 16.41
N GLN A 239 2.22 -8.69 16.57
CA GLN A 239 1.65 -9.66 17.51
C GLN A 239 1.86 -9.24 18.96
N GLU A 240 3.04 -8.72 19.30
CA GLU A 240 3.33 -8.13 20.60
C GLU A 240 2.42 -6.92 20.88
N LEU A 241 2.23 -6.05 19.88
CA LEU A 241 1.28 -4.94 19.97
C LEU A 241 -0.15 -5.42 20.21
N ALA A 242 -0.59 -6.48 19.52
CA ALA A 242 -1.92 -7.05 19.69
C ALA A 242 -2.16 -7.57 21.12
N ALA A 243 -1.10 -8.04 21.80
CA ALA A 243 -1.13 -8.53 23.18
C ALA A 243 -0.95 -7.42 24.24
N HIS A 244 -0.57 -6.21 23.84
CA HIS A 244 -0.27 -5.10 24.74
C HIS A 244 -1.48 -4.70 25.61
N GLU A 245 -1.23 -4.34 26.88
CA GLU A 245 -2.29 -4.03 27.87
C GLU A 245 -3.25 -2.92 27.41
N ASP A 246 -2.74 -1.82 26.86
CA ASP A 246 -3.57 -0.75 26.28
C ASP A 246 -4.52 -1.24 25.19
N VAL A 247 -4.06 -2.16 24.33
CA VAL A 247 -4.87 -2.74 23.25
C VAL A 247 -5.94 -3.65 23.84
N VAL A 248 -5.60 -4.45 24.86
CA VAL A 248 -6.55 -5.32 25.57
C VAL A 248 -7.62 -4.48 26.29
N ALA A 249 -7.22 -3.38 26.93
CA ALA A 249 -8.13 -2.46 27.62
C ALA A 249 -9.08 -1.76 26.64
N GLU A 250 -8.58 -1.28 25.51
CA GLU A 250 -9.41 -0.66 24.48
C GLU A 250 -10.32 -1.69 23.78
N LEU A 251 -9.85 -2.91 23.53
CA LEU A 251 -10.67 -4.03 23.05
C LEU A 251 -11.87 -4.27 23.97
N ALA A 252 -11.66 -4.32 25.29
CA ALA A 252 -12.74 -4.51 26.26
C ALA A 252 -13.75 -3.36 26.20
N ARG A 253 -13.30 -2.11 26.02
CA ARG A 253 -14.18 -0.95 25.83
C ARG A 253 -14.98 -1.04 24.54
N ILE A 254 -14.36 -1.44 23.42
CA ILE A 254 -15.05 -1.62 22.14
C ILE A 254 -16.12 -2.70 22.29
N ARG A 255 -15.78 -3.87 22.83
CA ARG A 255 -16.74 -4.98 23.05
C ARG A 255 -17.91 -4.59 23.95
N LYS A 256 -17.67 -3.78 24.99
CA LYS A 256 -18.74 -3.20 25.83
C LYS A 256 -19.64 -2.23 25.05
N LYS A 257 -19.08 -1.38 24.19
CA LYS A 257 -19.83 -0.39 23.40
C LYS A 257 -20.69 -1.01 22.30
N VAL A 258 -20.26 -2.13 21.72
CA VAL A 258 -21.05 -2.82 20.68
C VAL A 258 -22.15 -3.70 21.28
N ASP A 259 -22.16 -3.89 22.61
CA ASP A 259 -23.24 -4.53 23.38
C ASP A 259 -23.62 -5.93 22.86
N GLY A 260 -22.61 -6.80 22.77
CA GLY A 260 -22.79 -8.18 22.31
C GLY A 260 -22.94 -8.36 20.79
N ARG A 261 -23.04 -7.27 20.02
CA ARG A 261 -23.10 -7.34 18.55
C ARG A 261 -21.79 -7.83 17.96
N ARG A 262 -21.92 -8.62 16.89
CA ARG A 262 -20.80 -9.04 16.03
C ARG A 262 -20.30 -7.85 15.23
N VAL A 263 -18.98 -7.69 15.16
CA VAL A 263 -18.33 -6.55 14.52
C VAL A 263 -17.79 -6.95 13.15
N ILE A 264 -18.25 -6.27 12.11
CA ILE A 264 -17.65 -6.27 10.78
C ILE A 264 -16.76 -5.03 10.68
N LEU A 265 -15.52 -5.19 10.24
CA LEU A 265 -14.56 -4.08 10.16
C LEU A 265 -14.06 -3.87 8.73
N GLY A 266 -14.13 -2.62 8.28
CA GLY A 266 -13.42 -2.11 7.11
C GLY A 266 -12.43 -1.03 7.53
N VAL A 267 -11.20 -1.09 7.02
CA VAL A 267 -10.15 -0.09 7.30
C VAL A 267 -9.45 0.27 6.01
N ASP A 268 -9.61 1.51 5.56
CA ASP A 268 -9.05 1.95 4.29
C ASP A 268 -8.69 3.43 4.33
N ARG A 269 -7.87 3.84 3.37
CA ARG A 269 -7.81 5.25 2.96
C ARG A 269 -8.99 5.55 2.04
N LEU A 270 -9.45 6.80 2.02
CA LEU A 270 -10.36 7.28 0.98
C LEU A 270 -9.66 7.13 -0.37
N ASP A 271 -10.05 6.13 -1.16
CA ASP A 271 -9.47 5.80 -2.45
C ASP A 271 -10.42 4.87 -3.23
N TYR A 272 -10.69 5.19 -4.50
CA TYR A 272 -11.67 4.46 -5.31
C TYR A 272 -11.25 3.02 -5.59
N THR A 273 -9.97 2.71 -5.44
CA THR A 273 -9.43 1.35 -5.56
C THR A 273 -9.92 0.40 -4.46
N LYS A 274 -10.45 0.93 -3.34
CA LYS A 274 -10.76 0.15 -2.12
C LYS A 274 -12.14 -0.49 -2.09
N GLY A 275 -12.98 -0.26 -3.10
CA GLY A 275 -14.29 -0.89 -3.21
C GLY A 275 -15.21 -0.59 -2.02
N ILE A 276 -15.06 0.59 -1.41
CA ILE A 276 -15.83 0.98 -0.22
C ILE A 276 -17.33 1.09 -0.56
N PRO A 277 -17.75 1.71 -1.68
CA PRO A 277 -19.15 1.72 -2.08
C PRO A 277 -19.73 0.30 -2.26
N GLU A 278 -19.01 -0.60 -2.93
CA GLU A 278 -19.43 -1.99 -3.15
C GLU A 278 -19.59 -2.72 -1.82
N ARG A 279 -18.64 -2.54 -0.90
CA ARG A 279 -18.71 -3.10 0.46
C ARG A 279 -19.93 -2.61 1.24
N MET A 280 -20.21 -1.30 1.18
CA MET A 280 -21.37 -0.71 1.86
C MET A 280 -22.69 -1.22 1.26
N ARG A 281 -22.78 -1.31 -0.07
CA ARG A 281 -23.94 -1.92 -0.76
C ARG A 281 -24.12 -3.40 -0.40
N ALA A 282 -23.03 -4.14 -0.23
CA ALA A 282 -23.08 -5.54 0.16
C ALA A 282 -23.57 -5.71 1.61
N PHE A 283 -23.09 -4.86 2.53
CA PHE A 283 -23.57 -4.84 3.90
C PHE A 283 -25.06 -4.48 3.97
N ASP A 284 -25.49 -3.48 3.20
CA ASP A 284 -26.89 -3.12 3.04
C ASP A 284 -27.75 -4.30 2.53
N ARG A 285 -27.28 -4.97 1.48
CA ARG A 285 -27.94 -6.15 0.91
C ARG A 285 -28.06 -7.28 1.93
N PHE A 286 -27.01 -7.51 2.72
CA PHE A 286 -27.00 -8.48 3.81
C PHE A 286 -28.06 -8.14 4.87
N LEU A 287 -28.13 -6.90 5.36
CA LEU A 287 -29.13 -6.46 6.35
C LEU A 287 -30.57 -6.50 5.83
N SER A 288 -30.73 -6.29 4.53
CA SER A 288 -32.04 -6.32 3.87
C SER A 288 -32.59 -7.75 3.77
N LYS A 289 -31.71 -8.73 3.53
CA LYS A 289 -32.05 -10.17 3.48
C LYS A 289 -32.17 -10.81 4.87
N ASN A 290 -31.57 -10.21 5.91
CA ASN A 290 -31.51 -10.77 7.27
C ASN A 290 -31.99 -9.73 8.29
N ALA A 291 -33.28 -9.72 8.59
CA ALA A 291 -33.88 -8.71 9.47
C ALA A 291 -33.25 -8.72 10.88
N ASP A 292 -33.02 -9.90 11.45
CA ASP A 292 -32.43 -10.05 12.80
C ASP A 292 -30.99 -9.51 12.88
N ALA A 293 -30.26 -9.55 11.76
CA ALA A 293 -28.87 -9.07 11.71
C ALA A 293 -28.74 -7.57 12.02
N ARG A 294 -29.80 -6.78 11.86
CA ARG A 294 -29.83 -5.34 12.20
C ARG A 294 -29.58 -5.09 13.69
N GLU A 295 -29.99 -6.03 14.51
CA GLU A 295 -29.87 -5.97 15.97
C GLU A 295 -28.62 -6.71 16.47
N GLU A 296 -28.06 -7.62 15.67
CA GLU A 296 -26.95 -8.49 16.06
C GLU A 296 -25.59 -8.07 15.51
N VAL A 297 -25.56 -7.22 14.48
CA VAL A 297 -24.34 -6.90 13.74
C VAL A 297 -24.11 -5.40 13.66
N VAL A 298 -22.85 -4.99 13.72
CA VAL A 298 -22.42 -3.63 13.44
C VAL A 298 -21.25 -3.64 12.48
N MET A 299 -21.33 -2.85 11.41
CA MET A 299 -20.19 -2.55 10.56
C MET A 299 -19.51 -1.28 11.05
N VAL A 300 -18.20 -1.37 11.28
CA VAL A 300 -17.32 -0.25 11.58
C VAL A 300 -16.44 0.01 10.36
N GLN A 301 -16.58 1.18 9.74
CA GLN A 301 -15.72 1.63 8.65
C GLN A 301 -14.82 2.76 9.14
N ILE A 302 -13.52 2.47 9.25
CA ILE A 302 -12.49 3.48 9.51
C ILE A 302 -11.96 3.93 8.15
N MET A 303 -12.05 5.22 7.86
CA MET A 303 -11.60 5.81 6.61
C MET A 303 -10.62 6.95 6.85
N VAL A 304 -9.37 6.75 6.43
CA VAL A 304 -8.31 7.76 6.55
C VAL A 304 -8.42 8.75 5.39
N PRO A 305 -8.51 10.07 5.65
CA PRO A 305 -8.51 11.08 4.58
C PRO A 305 -7.29 10.96 3.67
N SER A 306 -7.50 11.05 2.35
CA SER A 306 -6.42 11.00 1.38
C SER A 306 -6.75 11.80 0.13
N ARG A 307 -5.78 12.61 -0.36
CA ARG A 307 -5.84 13.29 -1.66
C ARG A 307 -7.15 14.05 -1.90
N THR A 308 -7.69 14.68 -0.87
CA THR A 308 -9.01 15.36 -0.87
C THR A 308 -9.10 16.54 -1.83
N ASP A 309 -7.97 16.99 -2.39
CA ASP A 309 -7.92 18.05 -3.41
C ASP A 309 -8.20 17.54 -4.84
N VAL A 310 -8.16 16.22 -5.06
CA VAL A 310 -8.41 15.59 -6.37
C VAL A 310 -9.91 15.30 -6.54
N GLN A 311 -10.48 15.70 -7.68
CA GLN A 311 -11.94 15.64 -7.90
C GLN A 311 -12.52 14.23 -7.70
N ALA A 312 -11.90 13.20 -8.28
CA ALA A 312 -12.35 11.81 -8.13
C ALA A 312 -12.44 11.34 -6.66
N TYR A 313 -11.61 11.90 -5.75
CA TYR A 313 -11.66 11.58 -4.33
C TYR A 313 -12.79 12.33 -3.61
N LYS A 314 -13.14 13.54 -4.05
CA LYS A 314 -14.30 14.29 -3.55
C LYS A 314 -15.60 13.59 -3.95
N ASP A 315 -15.72 13.20 -5.21
CA ASP A 315 -16.91 12.51 -5.72
C ASP A 315 -17.15 11.20 -4.98
N LEU A 316 -16.08 10.42 -4.76
CA LEU A 316 -16.13 9.20 -3.96
C LEU A 316 -16.56 9.47 -2.51
N LYS A 317 -16.05 10.54 -1.89
CA LYS A 317 -16.42 10.91 -0.52
C LYS A 317 -17.91 11.26 -0.42
N ASP A 318 -18.43 12.01 -1.38
CA ASP A 318 -19.84 12.38 -1.44
C ASP A 318 -20.74 11.16 -1.69
N GLU A 319 -20.29 10.19 -2.47
CA GLU A 319 -20.97 8.90 -2.63
C GLU A 319 -21.01 8.09 -1.32
N ILE A 320 -19.86 7.96 -0.65
CA ILE A 320 -19.75 7.23 0.61
C ILE A 320 -20.64 7.86 1.69
N ASP A 321 -20.62 9.19 1.84
CA ASP A 321 -21.44 9.86 2.85
C ASP A 321 -22.95 9.66 2.59
N ARG A 322 -23.37 9.70 1.31
CA ARG A 322 -24.75 9.39 0.92
C ARG A 322 -25.13 7.94 1.26
N LEU A 323 -24.27 6.98 0.94
CA LEU A 323 -24.49 5.57 1.28
C LEU A 323 -24.59 5.36 2.79
N VAL A 324 -23.71 5.98 3.58
CA VAL A 324 -23.76 5.91 5.04
C VAL A 324 -25.09 6.44 5.57
N GLY A 325 -25.55 7.59 5.06
CA GLY A 325 -26.83 8.19 5.44
C GLY A 325 -28.02 7.31 5.08
N ASP A 326 -28.06 6.79 3.85
CA ASP A 326 -29.14 5.94 3.36
C ASP A 326 -29.24 4.60 4.13
N ILE A 327 -28.11 3.89 4.29
CA ILE A 327 -28.05 2.62 5.01
C ILE A 327 -28.51 2.78 6.46
N ASN A 328 -27.98 3.79 7.16
CA ASN A 328 -28.39 4.05 8.53
C ASN A 328 -29.85 4.51 8.60
N GLY A 329 -30.33 5.33 7.66
CA GLY A 329 -31.72 5.77 7.61
C GLY A 329 -32.71 4.62 7.45
N ARG A 330 -32.34 3.55 6.73
CA ARG A 330 -33.20 2.38 6.50
C ARG A 330 -33.12 1.31 7.58
N HIS A 331 -31.94 1.13 8.19
CA HIS A 331 -31.69 -0.03 9.07
C HIS A 331 -31.43 0.31 10.54
N ALA A 332 -31.24 1.58 10.91
CA ALA A 332 -31.04 1.94 12.31
C ALA A 332 -32.32 1.81 13.14
N SER A 333 -32.13 1.49 14.42
CA SER A 333 -33.16 1.52 15.45
C SER A 333 -32.69 2.38 16.63
N THR A 334 -33.58 2.66 17.59
CA THR A 334 -33.26 3.56 18.72
C THR A 334 -32.03 3.05 19.48
N GLY A 335 -30.95 3.84 19.46
CA GLY A 335 -29.68 3.51 20.12
C GLY A 335 -28.79 2.53 19.35
N ARG A 336 -29.20 2.06 18.16
CA ARG A 336 -28.46 1.08 17.37
C ARG A 336 -28.25 1.55 15.93
N ILE A 337 -27.02 1.98 15.69
CA ILE A 337 -26.53 2.38 14.36
C ILE A 337 -25.81 1.16 13.75
N PRO A 338 -26.27 0.63 12.60
CA PRO A 338 -25.68 -0.55 11.98
C PRO A 338 -24.36 -0.25 11.26
N LEU A 339 -24.17 0.96 10.72
CA LEU A 339 -22.94 1.38 10.06
C LEU A 339 -22.31 2.57 10.80
N GLN A 340 -21.27 2.28 11.59
CA GLN A 340 -20.44 3.27 12.26
C GLN A 340 -19.28 3.69 11.35
N TYR A 341 -19.28 4.95 10.92
CA TYR A 341 -18.32 5.48 9.97
C TYR A 341 -17.45 6.57 10.60
N PHE A 342 -16.13 6.43 10.46
CA PHE A 342 -15.14 7.37 11.00
C PHE A 342 -14.24 7.91 9.89
N PHE A 343 -14.35 9.19 9.57
CA PHE A 343 -13.46 9.86 8.61
C PHE A 343 -12.26 10.51 9.30
N ARG A 344 -11.39 9.69 9.89
CA ARG A 344 -10.15 10.12 10.55
C ARG A 344 -9.17 8.95 10.69
N GLY A 345 -7.88 9.27 10.84
CA GLY A 345 -6.87 8.28 11.20
C GLY A 345 -7.02 7.83 12.65
N PHE A 346 -6.79 6.54 12.91
CA PHE A 346 -6.66 5.99 14.25
C PHE A 346 -5.17 5.72 14.49
N ASP A 347 -4.70 5.87 15.73
CA ASP A 347 -3.37 5.41 16.07
C ASP A 347 -3.29 3.88 16.03
N GLN A 348 -2.06 3.36 16.06
CA GLN A 348 -1.82 1.93 15.85
C GLN A 348 -2.43 1.07 16.97
N LYS A 349 -2.44 1.54 18.22
CA LYS A 349 -3.02 0.80 19.36
C LYS A 349 -4.54 0.73 19.20
N ALA A 350 -5.19 1.85 18.92
CA ALA A 350 -6.61 1.91 18.67
C ALA A 350 -7.01 1.03 17.48
N LEU A 351 -6.24 1.06 16.39
CA LEU A 351 -6.50 0.25 15.21
C LEU A 351 -6.39 -1.26 15.51
N PHE A 352 -5.36 -1.69 16.24
CA PHE A 352 -5.19 -3.09 16.65
C PHE A 352 -6.30 -3.55 17.61
N ALA A 353 -6.81 -2.67 18.48
CA ALA A 353 -7.96 -2.98 19.31
C ALA A 353 -9.22 -3.24 18.45
N HIS A 354 -9.41 -2.48 17.36
CA HIS A 354 -10.51 -2.73 16.41
C HIS A 354 -10.30 -4.02 15.62
N TYR A 355 -9.09 -4.32 15.15
CA TYR A 355 -8.82 -5.60 14.49
C TYR A 355 -9.13 -6.80 15.39
N ARG A 356 -8.74 -6.75 16.67
CA ARG A 356 -9.08 -7.80 17.64
C ARG A 356 -10.56 -7.85 17.99
N ALA A 357 -11.25 -6.71 17.94
CA ALA A 357 -12.69 -6.63 18.19
C ALA A 357 -13.52 -7.12 17.00
N ALA A 358 -12.96 -7.17 15.79
CA ALA A 358 -13.69 -7.53 14.58
C ALA A 358 -13.88 -9.05 14.49
N ASP A 359 -15.13 -9.49 14.38
CA ASP A 359 -15.47 -10.88 14.10
C ASP A 359 -15.26 -11.19 12.61
N VAL A 360 -15.46 -10.21 11.74
CA VAL A 360 -15.18 -10.28 10.30
C VAL A 360 -14.40 -9.05 9.86
N ALA A 361 -13.28 -9.23 9.16
CA ALA A 361 -12.63 -8.15 8.42
C ALA A 361 -13.04 -8.21 6.94
N LEU A 362 -13.57 -7.10 6.42
CA LEU A 362 -13.92 -6.94 5.01
C LEU A 362 -12.85 -6.14 4.29
N VAL A 363 -11.97 -6.85 3.58
CA VAL A 363 -10.90 -6.26 2.77
C VAL A 363 -11.24 -6.50 1.30
N THR A 364 -12.06 -5.60 0.74
CA THR A 364 -12.68 -5.79 -0.58
C THR A 364 -12.23 -4.77 -1.64
N PRO A 365 -10.91 -4.51 -1.83
CA PRO A 365 -10.48 -3.57 -2.87
C PRO A 365 -10.82 -4.09 -4.26
N LEU A 366 -11.21 -3.18 -5.16
CA LEU A 366 -11.40 -3.47 -6.59
C LEU A 366 -10.06 -3.80 -7.27
N ARG A 367 -8.97 -3.19 -6.80
CA ARG A 367 -7.59 -3.51 -7.20
C ARG A 367 -6.62 -3.04 -6.12
N ASP A 368 -5.69 -3.90 -5.69
CA ASP A 368 -4.67 -3.52 -4.70
C ASP A 368 -3.34 -4.24 -4.96
N GLY A 369 -2.22 -3.53 -4.77
CA GLY A 369 -0.89 -4.07 -5.02
C GLY A 369 -0.58 -5.24 -4.08
N MET A 370 -0.98 -5.12 -2.82
CA MET A 370 -0.84 -6.18 -1.81
C MET A 370 -1.99 -6.17 -0.81
N ASN A 371 -2.25 -5.01 -0.19
CA ASN A 371 -3.13 -4.81 0.97
C ASN A 371 -2.55 -5.34 2.30
N LEU A 372 -1.88 -4.46 3.04
CA LEU A 372 -1.32 -4.78 4.36
C LEU A 372 -2.35 -4.80 5.49
N VAL A 373 -3.55 -4.24 5.29
CA VAL A 373 -4.64 -4.33 6.28
C VAL A 373 -5.08 -5.78 6.48
N ALA A 374 -5.12 -6.58 5.41
CA ALA A 374 -5.35 -8.03 5.52
C ALA A 374 -4.30 -8.72 6.40
N HIS A 375 -3.02 -8.39 6.19
CA HIS A 375 -1.92 -8.93 6.97
C HIS A 375 -1.99 -8.50 8.44
N GLU A 376 -2.25 -7.22 8.70
CA GLU A 376 -2.38 -6.67 10.06
C GLU A 376 -3.55 -7.30 10.82
N TYR A 377 -4.70 -7.51 10.15
CA TYR A 377 -5.83 -8.21 10.75
C TYR A 377 -5.43 -9.63 11.18
N VAL A 378 -4.88 -10.43 10.26
CA VAL A 378 -4.44 -11.81 10.55
C VAL A 378 -3.38 -11.86 11.66
N ALA A 379 -2.42 -10.95 11.64
CA ALA A 379 -1.39 -10.85 12.68
C ALA A 379 -1.99 -10.50 14.05
N SER A 380 -3.03 -9.66 14.09
CA SER A 380 -3.71 -9.27 15.34
C SER A 380 -4.49 -10.42 16.00
N ARG A 381 -4.88 -11.45 15.25
CA ARG A 381 -5.68 -12.61 15.73
C ARG A 381 -4.84 -13.63 16.47
N ILE A 382 -4.20 -13.20 17.55
CA ILE A 382 -3.46 -14.08 18.47
C ILE A 382 -4.36 -15.11 19.18
N ASP A 383 -5.67 -14.89 19.15
CA ASP A 383 -6.73 -15.79 19.64
C ASP A 383 -7.19 -16.84 18.60
N LEU A 384 -6.68 -16.75 17.37
CA LEU A 384 -7.04 -17.59 16.21
C LEU A 384 -8.51 -17.49 15.79
N ASP A 385 -9.26 -16.53 16.30
CA ASP A 385 -10.67 -16.37 15.97
C ASP A 385 -10.88 -15.39 14.79
N GLY A 386 -12.12 -15.30 14.30
CA GLY A 386 -12.54 -14.36 13.27
C GLY A 386 -12.27 -14.80 11.85
N VAL A 387 -12.82 -14.05 10.90
CA VAL A 387 -12.81 -14.39 9.48
C VAL A 387 -12.34 -13.20 8.65
N LEU A 388 -11.40 -13.45 7.75
CA LEU A 388 -11.00 -12.50 6.72
C LEU A 388 -11.81 -12.77 5.45
N VAL A 389 -12.57 -11.78 5.00
CA VAL A 389 -13.14 -11.74 3.64
C VAL A 389 -12.22 -10.86 2.80
N LEU A 390 -11.71 -11.42 1.70
CA LEU A 390 -10.64 -10.81 0.92
C LEU A 390 -10.98 -10.74 -0.57
N SER A 391 -10.80 -9.59 -1.20
CA SER A 391 -10.91 -9.47 -2.65
C SER A 391 -9.86 -10.32 -3.36
N GLU A 392 -10.27 -11.07 -4.38
CA GLU A 392 -9.35 -11.78 -5.29
C GLU A 392 -8.42 -10.82 -6.09
N PHE A 393 -8.74 -9.51 -6.10
CA PHE A 393 -7.96 -8.47 -6.77
C PHE A 393 -6.97 -7.74 -5.85
N ALA A 394 -6.81 -8.20 -4.60
CA ALA A 394 -5.71 -7.81 -3.73
C ALA A 394 -4.50 -8.73 -3.95
N GLY A 395 -3.28 -8.19 -4.01
CA GLY A 395 -2.07 -9.03 -4.10
C GLY A 395 -1.95 -10.07 -2.97
N ALA A 396 -2.48 -9.78 -1.78
CA ALA A 396 -2.53 -10.71 -0.66
C ALA A 396 -3.34 -11.99 -0.94
N ALA A 397 -4.33 -11.94 -1.84
CA ALA A 397 -5.18 -13.09 -2.15
C ALA A 397 -4.42 -14.26 -2.78
N GLY A 398 -3.31 -13.97 -3.47
CA GLY A 398 -2.41 -14.98 -4.02
C GLY A 398 -1.66 -15.80 -2.96
N PHE A 399 -1.69 -15.36 -1.69
CA PHE A 399 -1.04 -16.03 -0.55
C PHE A 399 -2.06 -16.46 0.51
N MET A 400 -3.15 -15.71 0.67
CA MET A 400 -4.17 -15.94 1.71
C MET A 400 -5.36 -16.77 1.20
N HIS A 401 -5.09 -18.01 0.76
CA HIS A 401 -6.11 -18.88 0.17
C HIS A 401 -7.21 -19.33 1.15
N GLU A 402 -6.92 -19.35 2.45
CA GLU A 402 -7.88 -19.76 3.48
C GLU A 402 -8.85 -18.64 3.90
N ALA A 403 -8.67 -17.42 3.38
CA ALA A 403 -9.65 -16.35 3.48
C ALA A 403 -10.91 -16.68 2.67
N VAL A 404 -12.04 -16.09 3.03
CA VAL A 404 -13.25 -16.14 2.20
C VAL A 404 -13.04 -15.16 1.05
N GLN A 405 -12.57 -15.67 -0.10
CA GLN A 405 -12.25 -14.84 -1.24
C GLN A 405 -13.51 -14.44 -2.02
N VAL A 406 -13.57 -13.18 -2.44
CA VAL A 406 -14.72 -12.62 -3.15
C VAL A 406 -14.29 -11.83 -4.37
N ASN A 407 -15.12 -11.88 -5.41
CA ASN A 407 -15.06 -10.89 -6.48
C ASN A 407 -15.80 -9.63 -5.98
N PRO A 408 -15.11 -8.48 -5.82
CA PRO A 408 -15.69 -7.27 -5.24
C PRO A 408 -16.68 -6.56 -6.18
N TYR A 409 -16.75 -6.97 -7.46
CA TYR A 409 -17.74 -6.46 -8.42
C TYR A 409 -19.09 -7.16 -8.28
N ASP A 410 -19.13 -8.31 -7.58
CA ASP A 410 -20.37 -9.01 -7.24
C ASP A 410 -20.80 -8.66 -5.81
N VAL A 411 -21.65 -7.65 -5.69
CA VAL A 411 -22.19 -7.17 -4.41
C VAL A 411 -22.98 -8.26 -3.68
N ASP A 412 -23.67 -9.14 -4.40
CA ASP A 412 -24.43 -10.24 -3.79
C ASP A 412 -23.48 -11.33 -3.28
N ALA A 413 -22.36 -11.60 -3.96
CA ALA A 413 -21.32 -12.51 -3.45
C ALA A 413 -20.66 -11.98 -2.17
N ILE A 414 -20.35 -10.68 -2.08
CA ILE A 414 -19.84 -10.08 -0.83
C ILE A 414 -20.88 -10.21 0.29
N ALA A 415 -22.16 -9.96 -0.01
CA ALA A 415 -23.24 -10.08 0.98
C ALA A 415 -23.40 -11.53 1.48
N SER A 416 -23.30 -12.51 0.59
CA SER A 416 -23.28 -13.94 0.95
C SER A 416 -22.06 -14.29 1.79
N ALA A 417 -20.87 -13.80 1.44
CA ALA A 417 -19.63 -14.01 2.18
C ALA A 417 -19.69 -13.41 3.59
N ILE A 418 -20.36 -12.27 3.78
CA ILE A 418 -20.65 -11.72 5.13
C ILE A 418 -21.48 -12.72 5.94
N GLY A 419 -22.54 -13.29 5.36
CA GLY A 419 -23.38 -14.29 6.02
C GLY A 419 -22.60 -15.57 6.36
N GLU A 420 -21.79 -16.07 5.44
CA GLU A 420 -20.90 -17.22 5.65
C GLU A 420 -19.91 -16.93 6.78
N ALA A 421 -19.19 -15.82 6.72
CA ALA A 421 -18.18 -15.44 7.71
C ALA A 421 -18.77 -15.30 9.12
N LEU A 422 -19.96 -14.70 9.24
CA LEU A 422 -20.65 -14.52 10.51
C LEU A 422 -21.22 -15.83 11.09
N SER A 423 -21.57 -16.80 10.24
CA SER A 423 -22.10 -18.12 10.63
C SER A 423 -21.03 -19.21 10.75
N MET A 424 -19.79 -18.92 10.34
CA MET A 424 -18.68 -19.86 10.33
C MET A 424 -18.43 -20.45 11.74
N PRO A 425 -18.43 -21.78 11.90
CA PRO A 425 -18.16 -22.41 13.19
C PRO A 425 -16.78 -22.05 13.74
N LYS A 426 -16.65 -21.90 15.06
CA LYS A 426 -15.37 -21.52 15.71
C LYS A 426 -14.21 -22.46 15.40
N ALA A 427 -14.47 -23.76 15.24
CA ALA A 427 -13.45 -24.72 14.84
C ALA A 427 -12.88 -24.43 13.44
N GLU A 428 -13.75 -24.04 12.51
CA GLU A 428 -13.34 -23.65 11.16
C GLU A 428 -12.61 -22.31 11.13
N GLN A 429 -13.10 -21.30 11.87
CA GLN A 429 -12.41 -20.01 12.02
C GLN A 429 -10.97 -20.21 12.49
N LYS A 430 -10.76 -21.02 13.53
CA LYS A 430 -9.43 -21.34 14.07
C LYS A 430 -8.54 -22.07 13.08
N LYS A 431 -9.09 -23.01 12.33
CA LYS A 431 -8.34 -23.72 11.29
C LYS A 431 -7.84 -22.75 10.22
N ARG A 432 -8.74 -21.96 9.64
CA ARG A 432 -8.43 -20.98 8.58
C ARG A 432 -7.46 -19.91 9.08
N MET A 433 -7.72 -19.31 10.24
CA MET A 433 -6.88 -18.27 10.83
C MET A 433 -5.48 -18.78 11.16
N LYS A 434 -5.34 -20.04 11.64
CA LYS A 434 -4.02 -20.64 11.86
C LYS A 434 -3.22 -20.76 10.56
N ALA A 435 -3.86 -21.19 9.47
CA ALA A 435 -3.21 -21.28 8.17
C ALA A 435 -2.82 -19.88 7.63
N LEU A 436 -3.75 -18.91 7.67
CA LEU A 436 -3.47 -17.52 7.29
C LEU A 436 -2.31 -16.92 8.08
N ARG A 437 -2.23 -17.18 9.38
CA ARG A 437 -1.12 -16.71 10.23
C ARG A 437 0.21 -17.36 9.85
N SER A 438 0.20 -18.62 9.42
CA SER A 438 1.40 -19.29 8.91
C SER A 438 1.92 -18.57 7.66
N GLU A 439 1.03 -18.23 6.72
CA GLU A 439 1.40 -17.49 5.50
C GLU A 439 1.94 -16.09 5.82
N VAL A 440 1.27 -15.36 6.72
CA VAL A 440 1.70 -14.01 7.13
C VAL A 440 3.09 -14.04 7.79
N LEU A 441 3.43 -15.08 8.54
CA LEU A 441 4.77 -15.25 9.13
C LEU A 441 5.86 -15.43 8.06
N GLU A 442 5.56 -16.10 6.95
CA GLU A 442 6.50 -16.26 5.84
C GLU A 442 6.67 -14.95 5.05
N LEU A 443 5.64 -14.09 5.04
CA LEU A 443 5.62 -12.76 4.44
C LEU A 443 6.12 -11.67 5.41
N ASP A 444 7.19 -11.94 6.16
CA ASP A 444 7.76 -10.91 7.03
C ASP A 444 8.45 -9.79 6.22
N VAL A 445 8.25 -8.55 6.67
CA VAL A 445 8.76 -7.37 5.98
C VAL A 445 10.30 -7.30 5.95
N HIS A 446 10.99 -7.88 6.93
CA HIS A 446 12.45 -7.92 6.96
C HIS A 446 12.99 -8.93 5.96
N ARG A 447 12.31 -10.08 5.80
CA ARG A 447 12.65 -11.06 4.76
C ARG A 447 12.50 -10.46 3.36
N TRP A 448 11.40 -9.75 3.09
CA TRP A 448 11.22 -9.00 1.84
C TRP A 448 12.40 -8.06 1.56
N ALA A 449 12.86 -7.33 2.58
CA ALA A 449 13.97 -6.41 2.44
C ALA A 449 15.30 -7.14 2.16
N ASP A 450 15.59 -8.21 2.90
CA ASP A 450 16.81 -8.99 2.76
C ASP A 450 16.88 -9.69 1.39
N ASP A 451 15.79 -10.28 0.92
CA ASP A 451 15.72 -10.96 -0.38
C ASP A 451 15.98 -9.98 -1.53
N PHE A 452 15.35 -8.80 -1.50
CA PHE A 452 15.55 -7.78 -2.52
C PHE A 452 16.98 -7.21 -2.49
N LEU A 453 17.51 -6.92 -1.29
CA LEU A 453 18.87 -6.40 -1.15
C LEU A 453 19.92 -7.42 -1.56
N SER A 454 19.71 -8.71 -1.26
CA SER A 454 20.56 -9.80 -1.71
C SER A 454 20.60 -9.87 -3.24
N ALA A 455 19.44 -9.77 -3.90
CA ALA A 455 19.36 -9.71 -5.35
C ALA A 455 20.09 -8.49 -5.93
N LEU A 456 19.99 -7.32 -5.28
CA LEU A 456 20.65 -6.09 -5.72
C LEU A 456 22.17 -6.10 -5.50
N GLU A 457 22.65 -6.76 -4.45
CA GLU A 457 24.08 -6.86 -4.15
C GLU A 457 24.83 -7.75 -5.13
N HIS A 458 24.22 -8.90 -5.44
CA HIS A 458 24.81 -10.01 -6.20
C HIS A 458 24.37 -10.07 -7.66
N GLY A 459 23.33 -9.34 -8.05
CA GLY A 459 22.81 -9.27 -9.41
C GLY A 459 23.65 -8.47 -10.39
#